data_AF-G0URI4-F1
#
_entry.id   AF-G0URI4-F1
#
_cell.length_a   1.000
_cell.length_b   1.000
_cell.length_c   1.000
_cell.angle_alpha   90.00
_cell.angle_beta   90.00
_cell.angle_gamma   90.00
#
_symmetry.space_group_name_H-M   'P 1'
#
loop_
_entity.id
_entity.type
_entity.pdbx_description
1 polymer ?
#
loop_
_entity_poly.entity_id
_entity_poly.type
_entity_poly.pdbx_seq_one_letter_code
_entity_poly.pdbx_strand_id
1 'polypeptide(L)'
;MPCSVTPEQELQVIQTILRLRMLGSEESGERLRIKVRQTLLESVDDEAAVGAVEALLRRYGKEVKKLDGSYERERELKRLRTERGALQGSRFVDDEAESGEDDESDNGEENEEIDGRSSHNTQTLQ
;
A
#
# COMPACT_ATOMS: atom_id res chain seq x y z
N MET A 1 9.21 23.27 18.88
CA MET A 1 7.99 22.62 19.40
C MET A 1 7.90 21.27 18.73
N PRO A 2 7.56 20.17 19.43
CA PRO A 2 7.26 18.91 18.73
C PRO A 2 6.09 19.14 17.78
N CYS A 3 6.14 18.50 16.62
CA CYS A 3 5.02 18.50 15.67
C CYS A 3 3.82 17.77 16.25
N SER A 4 2.64 18.11 15.76
CA SER A 4 1.38 17.48 16.14
C SER A 4 0.85 16.59 15.01
N VAL A 5 0.01 15.63 15.38
CA VAL A 5 -0.76 14.82 14.45
C VAL A 5 -2.24 15.03 14.72
N THR A 6 -3.08 14.58 13.78
CA THR A 6 -4.53 14.66 13.95
C THR A 6 -4.98 13.81 15.15
N PRO A 7 -6.02 14.24 15.90
CA PRO A 7 -6.59 13.45 16.99
C PRO A 7 -6.99 12.03 16.57
N GLU A 8 -7.45 11.87 15.32
CA GLU A 8 -7.79 10.58 14.72
C GLU A 8 -6.57 9.67 14.61
N GLN A 9 -5.41 10.20 14.20
CA GLN A 9 -4.17 9.43 14.14
C GLN A 9 -3.65 9.08 15.54
N GLU A 10 -3.76 9.97 16.53
CA GLU A 10 -3.41 9.64 17.92
C GLU A 10 -4.22 8.45 18.43
N LEU A 11 -5.54 8.48 18.19
CA LEU A 11 -6.43 7.38 18.54
C LEU A 11 -6.03 6.08 17.83
N GLN A 12 -5.73 6.14 16.52
CA GLN A 12 -5.29 4.97 15.76
C GLN A 12 -3.97 4.38 16.29
N VAL A 13 -3.02 5.23 16.70
CA VAL A 13 -1.76 4.80 17.32
C VAL A 13 -2.06 4.06 18.62
N ILE A 14 -2.86 4.64 19.51
CA ILE A 14 -3.23 4.03 20.79
C ILE A 14 -3.93 2.69 20.57
N GLN A 15 -4.92 2.64 19.67
CA GLN A 15 -5.64 1.40 19.34
C GLN A 15 -4.71 0.33 18.79
N THR A 16 -3.76 0.69 17.94
CA THR A 16 -2.79 -0.25 17.37
C THR A 16 -1.86 -0.81 18.45
N ILE A 17 -1.37 0.03 19.35
CA ILE A 17 -0.54 -0.41 20.50
C ILE A 17 -1.32 -1.39 21.38
N LEU A 18 -2.57 -1.05 21.71
CA LEU A 18 -3.42 -1.92 22.52
C LEU A 18 -3.71 -3.27 21.84
N ARG A 19 -3.99 -3.26 20.52
CA ARG A 19 -4.16 -4.50 19.75
C ARG A 19 -2.91 -5.37 19.75
N LEU A 20 -1.73 -4.76 19.52
CA LEU A 20 -0.46 -5.49 19.56
C LEU A 20 -0.24 -6.15 20.92
N ARG A 21 -0.52 -5.45 22.03
CA ARG A 21 -0.46 -6.02 23.38
C ARG A 21 -1.46 -7.15 23.58
N MET A 22 -2.72 -6.99 23.14
CA MET A 22 -3.75 -8.04 23.23
C MET A 22 -3.38 -9.31 22.45
N LEU A 23 -2.64 -9.16 21.35
CA LEU A 23 -2.16 -10.26 20.51
C LEU A 23 -0.82 -10.84 20.99
N GLY A 24 -0.33 -10.42 22.16
CA GLY A 24 0.91 -10.93 22.76
C GLY A 24 2.20 -10.30 22.21
N SER A 25 2.10 -9.26 21.38
CA SER A 25 3.25 -8.54 20.81
C SER A 25 3.49 -7.20 21.51
N GLU A 26 3.81 -7.26 22.80
CA GLU A 26 4.04 -6.05 23.62
C GLU A 26 5.25 -5.24 23.14
N GLU A 27 6.34 -5.90 22.74
CA GLU A 27 7.54 -5.24 22.23
C GLU A 27 7.27 -4.41 20.98
N SER A 28 6.45 -4.90 20.05
CA SER A 28 6.08 -4.17 18.85
C SER A 28 5.24 -2.94 19.17
N GLY A 29 4.38 -3.03 20.19
CA GLY A 29 3.64 -1.88 20.72
C GLY A 29 4.57 -0.79 21.26
N GLU A 30 5.57 -1.16 22.07
CA GLU A 30 6.55 -0.20 22.59
C GLU A 30 7.43 0.39 21.49
N ARG A 31 7.85 -0.43 20.52
CA ARG A 31 8.59 0.06 19.33
C ARG A 31 7.78 1.05 18.51
N LEU A 32 6.46 0.83 18.35
CA LEU A 32 5.59 1.80 17.68
C LEU A 32 5.54 3.12 18.46
N ARG A 33 5.33 3.06 19.77
CA ARG A 33 5.32 4.25 20.64
C ARG A 33 6.60 5.07 20.54
N ILE A 34 7.76 4.43 20.63
CA ILE A 34 9.06 5.09 20.52
C ILE A 34 9.21 5.76 19.15
N LYS A 35 8.89 5.05 18.07
CA LYS A 35 9.00 5.59 16.71
C LYS A 35 8.07 6.77 16.47
N VAL A 36 6.81 6.70 16.91
CA VAL A 36 5.88 7.84 16.80
C VAL A 36 6.45 9.04 17.54
N ARG A 37 6.94 8.86 18.77
CA ARG A 37 7.56 9.96 19.52
C ARG A 37 8.78 10.55 18.81
N GLN A 38 9.65 9.72 18.23
CA GLN A 38 10.79 10.17 17.44
C GLN A 38 10.33 10.97 16.21
N THR A 39 9.36 10.45 15.47
CA THR A 39 8.77 11.12 14.32
C THR A 39 8.23 12.50 14.67
N LEU A 40 7.49 12.65 15.78
CA LEU A 40 6.98 13.97 16.20
C LEU A 40 8.08 14.96 16.63
N LEU A 41 9.24 14.46 17.07
CA LEU A 41 10.38 15.30 17.47
C LEU A 41 11.28 15.68 16.30
N GLU A 42 11.38 14.82 15.29
CA GLU A 42 12.31 14.96 14.16
C GLU A 42 11.66 15.55 12.90
N SER A 43 10.32 15.59 12.84
CA SER A 43 9.60 16.15 11.69
C SER A 43 9.82 17.65 11.55
N VAL A 44 9.84 18.10 10.29
CA VAL A 44 10.06 19.51 9.93
C VAL A 44 8.79 20.34 10.15
N ASP A 45 7.64 19.75 9.89
CA ASP A 45 6.30 20.33 10.06
C ASP A 45 5.26 19.25 10.41
N ASP A 46 4.04 19.69 10.70
CA ASP A 46 2.92 18.82 11.08
C ASP A 46 2.48 17.90 9.93
N GLU A 47 2.59 18.33 8.67
CA GLU A 47 2.19 17.51 7.51
C GLU A 47 3.14 16.34 7.29
N ALA A 48 4.45 16.59 7.40
CA ALA A 48 5.48 15.56 7.40
C ALA A 48 5.30 14.57 8.56
N ALA A 49 4.96 15.07 9.76
CA ALA A 49 4.67 14.23 10.92
C ALA A 49 3.46 13.32 10.68
N VAL A 50 2.36 13.87 10.16
CA VAL A 50 1.13 13.15 9.80
C VAL A 50 1.44 12.04 8.80
N GLY A 51 2.16 12.33 7.71
CA GLY A 51 2.51 11.34 6.69
C GLY A 51 3.43 10.23 7.22
N ALA A 52 4.41 10.58 8.04
CA ALA A 52 5.33 9.62 8.65
C ALA A 52 4.62 8.71 9.67
N VAL A 53 3.72 9.24 10.50
CA VAL A 53 2.91 8.45 11.43
C VAL A 53 1.94 7.54 10.66
N GLU A 54 1.36 8.00 9.55
CA GLU A 54 0.52 7.15 8.71
C GLU A 54 1.30 5.94 8.15
N ALA A 55 2.54 6.16 7.69
CA ALA A 55 3.40 5.07 7.21
C ALA A 55 3.71 4.05 8.32
N LEU A 56 3.93 4.50 9.57
CA LEU A 56 4.07 3.63 10.73
C LEU A 56 2.79 2.83 10.98
N LEU A 57 1.63 3.48 11.00
CA LEU A 57 0.33 2.82 11.20
C LEU A 57 0.05 1.76 10.13
N ARG A 58 0.36 2.03 8.85
CA ARG A 58 0.25 1.04 7.77
C ARG A 58 1.16 -0.18 8.00
N ARG A 59 2.39 0.04 8.48
CA ARG A 59 3.33 -1.04 8.78
C ARG A 59 2.86 -1.92 9.94
N TYR A 60 2.53 -1.32 11.08
CA TYR A 60 2.09 -2.07 12.27
C TYR A 60 0.68 -2.64 12.11
N GLY A 61 -0.19 -2.02 11.30
CA GLY A 61 -1.47 -2.58 10.91
C GLY A 61 -1.33 -3.91 10.16
N LYS A 62 -0.31 -4.05 9.29
CA LYS A 62 0.01 -5.33 8.64
C LYS A 62 0.50 -6.37 9.67
N GLU A 63 1.21 -5.96 10.69
CA GLU A 63 1.67 -6.85 11.76
C GLU A 63 0.50 -7.36 12.60
N VAL A 64 -0.40 -6.45 13.02
CA VAL A 64 -1.66 -6.81 13.69
C VAL A 64 -2.47 -7.82 12.87
N LYS A 65 -2.65 -7.57 11.56
CA LYS A 65 -3.36 -8.51 10.67
C LYS A 65 -2.72 -9.90 10.56
N LYS A 66 -1.39 -9.99 10.72
CA LYS A 66 -0.69 -11.28 10.70
C LYS A 66 -0.91 -12.02 12.02
N LEU A 67 -0.85 -11.30 13.13
CA LEU A 67 -1.01 -11.85 14.47
C LEU A 67 -2.46 -12.27 14.77
N ASP A 68 -3.45 -11.53 14.26
CA ASP A 68 -4.88 -11.85 14.45
C ASP A 68 -5.41 -12.93 13.49
N GLY A 69 -4.57 -13.42 12.55
CA GLY A 69 -4.93 -14.41 11.54
C GLY A 69 -5.84 -13.89 10.42
N SER A 70 -6.22 -12.62 10.44
CA SER A 70 -7.05 -12.00 9.40
C SER A 70 -6.32 -11.92 8.06
N TYR A 71 -4.98 -11.87 8.09
CA TYR A 71 -4.16 -11.91 6.88
C TYR A 71 -4.34 -13.22 6.11
N GLU A 72 -4.37 -14.36 6.83
CA GLU A 72 -4.58 -15.66 6.21
C GLU A 72 -5.99 -15.81 5.69
N ARG A 73 -7.00 -15.38 6.47
CA ARG A 73 -8.41 -15.37 6.04
C ARG A 73 -8.65 -14.49 4.81
N GLU A 74 -8.05 -13.30 4.75
CA GLU A 74 -8.18 -12.40 3.60
C GLU A 74 -7.53 -13.02 2.35
N ARG A 75 -6.38 -13.69 2.51
CA ARG A 75 -5.69 -14.40 1.43
C ARG A 75 -6.52 -15.59 0.93
N GLU A 76 -7.12 -16.35 1.83
CA GLU A 76 -7.98 -17.48 1.50
C GLU A 76 -9.27 -17.03 0.80
N LEU A 77 -9.92 -15.97 1.27
CA LEU A 77 -11.07 -15.37 0.60
C LEU A 77 -10.74 -14.88 -0.82
N LYS A 78 -9.57 -14.29 -1.04
CA LYS A 78 -9.11 -13.92 -2.39
C LYS A 78 -8.90 -15.16 -3.26
N ARG A 79 -8.25 -16.21 -2.74
CA ARG A 79 -8.07 -17.48 -3.45
C ARG A 79 -9.41 -18.10 -3.85
N LEU A 80 -10.36 -18.18 -2.93
CA LEU A 80 -11.70 -18.71 -3.18
C LEU A 80 -12.46 -17.89 -4.22
N ARG A 81 -12.32 -16.56 -4.23
CA ARG A 81 -12.89 -15.70 -5.28
C ARG A 81 -12.28 -15.99 -6.65
N THR A 82 -10.96 -16.14 -6.74
CA THR A 82 -10.28 -16.50 -8.00
C THR A 82 -10.69 -17.88 -8.50
N GLU A 83 -10.76 -18.87 -7.60
CA GLU A 83 -11.18 -20.24 -7.96
C GLU A 83 -12.64 -20.29 -8.43
N ARG A 84 -13.54 -19.58 -7.75
CA ARG A 84 -14.93 -19.44 -8.17
C ARG A 84 -15.07 -18.67 -9.49
N GLY A 85 -14.26 -17.64 -9.71
CA GLY A 85 -14.20 -16.91 -10.97
C GLY A 85 -13.70 -17.78 -12.13
N ALA A 86 -12.67 -18.59 -11.89
CA ALA A 86 -12.16 -19.55 -12.87
C ALA A 86 -13.19 -20.64 -13.22
N LEU A 87 -13.95 -21.13 -12.23
CA LEU A 87 -15.03 -22.10 -12.46
C LEU A 87 -16.23 -21.49 -13.21
N GLN A 88 -16.52 -20.20 -13.02
CA GLN A 88 -17.55 -19.50 -13.79
C GLN A 88 -17.07 -19.19 -15.21
N GLY A 89 -15.82 -18.76 -15.41
CA GLY A 89 -15.22 -18.60 -16.73
C GLY A 89 -15.13 -19.92 -17.50
N SER A 90 -14.84 -21.04 -16.82
CA SER A 90 -14.84 -22.39 -17.39
C SER A 90 -16.21 -22.89 -17.83
N ARG A 91 -17.31 -22.21 -17.46
CA ARG A 91 -18.68 -22.61 -17.80
C ARG A 91 -19.25 -21.88 -19.02
N PHE A 92 -18.48 -20.96 -19.61
CA PHE A 92 -18.87 -20.17 -20.79
C PHE A 92 -17.92 -20.38 -21.99
N VAL A 93 -17.07 -21.41 -21.98
CA VAL A 93 -16.15 -21.73 -23.11
C VAL A 93 -16.57 -23.02 -23.80
N ASP A 94 -17.86 -23.20 -24.06
CA ASP A 94 -18.33 -24.28 -24.93
C ASP A 94 -19.60 -23.93 -25.72
N ASP A 95 -19.73 -22.66 -26.11
CA ASP A 95 -20.55 -22.27 -27.27
C ASP A 95 -19.81 -21.15 -28.02
N GLU A 96 -19.36 -21.48 -29.23
CA GLU A 96 -18.80 -20.61 -30.27
C GLU A 96 -17.39 -20.02 -30.07
N ALA A 97 -16.39 -20.82 -30.46
CA ALA A 97 -15.17 -20.29 -31.05
C ALA A 97 -15.50 -19.72 -32.45
N GLU A 98 -15.96 -18.47 -32.51
CA GLU A 98 -15.77 -17.63 -33.69
C GLU A 98 -14.64 -16.63 -33.40
N SER A 99 -13.56 -16.78 -34.16
CA SER A 99 -12.38 -15.93 -34.14
C SER A 99 -12.77 -14.52 -34.63
N GLY A 100 -12.78 -13.55 -33.72
CA GLY A 100 -12.79 -12.12 -34.04
C GLY A 100 -11.73 -11.40 -33.22
N GLU A 101 -10.68 -10.92 -33.90
CA GLU A 101 -9.75 -9.92 -33.38
C GLU A 101 -10.50 -8.59 -33.09
N ASP A 102 -9.83 -7.69 -32.36
CA ASP A 102 -10.23 -6.34 -31.87
C ASP A 102 -10.93 -6.30 -30.49
N ASP A 103 -10.52 -5.50 -29.51
CA ASP A 103 -9.78 -4.24 -29.58
C ASP A 103 -9.12 -3.93 -28.22
N GLU A 104 -7.80 -3.82 -28.19
CA GLU A 104 -7.04 -3.12 -27.15
C GLU A 104 -7.26 -1.62 -27.34
N SER A 105 -8.42 -1.12 -26.89
CA SER A 105 -8.67 0.33 -26.85
C SER A 105 -8.01 0.94 -25.61
N ASP A 106 -6.71 1.22 -25.80
CA ASP A 106 -6.01 2.36 -25.21
C ASP A 106 -6.83 3.63 -25.46
N ASN A 107 -7.11 4.39 -24.40
CA ASN A 107 -7.61 5.74 -24.55
C ASN A 107 -6.80 6.63 -23.61
N GLY A 108 -5.74 7.20 -24.21
CA GLY A 108 -4.87 8.16 -23.59
C GLY A 108 -5.60 9.46 -23.24
N GLU A 109 -5.07 10.13 -22.23
CA GLU A 109 -4.99 11.58 -22.27
C GLU A 109 -3.50 11.94 -22.19
N GLU A 110 -2.97 12.24 -23.38
CA GLU A 110 -1.78 13.04 -23.58
C GLU A 110 -2.02 14.44 -23.00
N ASN A 111 -1.02 15.00 -22.31
CA ASN A 111 -0.81 16.43 -22.37
C ASN A 111 0.66 16.68 -22.68
N GLU A 112 0.88 17.13 -23.91
CA GLU A 112 2.16 17.54 -24.47
C GLU A 112 2.64 18.83 -23.79
N GLU A 113 3.94 18.91 -23.50
CA GLU A 113 4.68 20.14 -23.79
C GLU A 113 6.09 19.77 -24.27
N ILE A 114 6.32 20.10 -25.53
CA ILE A 114 7.52 19.86 -26.33
C ILE A 114 8.44 21.07 -26.21
N ASP A 115 9.72 20.84 -25.93
CA ASP A 115 10.85 21.58 -26.52
C ASP A 115 12.14 20.81 -26.13
N GLY A 116 13.06 20.39 -26.98
CA GLY A 116 13.39 20.77 -28.34
C GLY A 116 14.92 20.72 -28.46
N ARG A 117 15.43 19.95 -29.44
CA ARG A 117 16.83 19.88 -29.95
C ARG A 117 17.79 18.91 -29.22
N SER A 118 18.16 17.79 -29.83
CA SER A 118 19.09 17.60 -30.98
C SER A 118 20.57 17.45 -30.57
N SER A 119 21.00 16.19 -30.59
CA SER A 119 22.27 15.68 -31.16
C SER A 119 23.58 15.71 -30.35
N HIS A 120 24.37 14.64 -30.62
CA HIS A 120 25.80 14.38 -30.36
C HIS A 120 26.09 13.63 -29.05
N ASN A 121 26.24 12.30 -29.03
CA ASN A 121 27.36 11.50 -29.55
C ASN A 121 28.74 12.03 -29.13
N THR A 122 29.33 11.44 -28.08
CA THR A 122 30.75 11.11 -28.04
C THR A 122 31.02 9.91 -27.14
N GLN A 123 31.76 8.96 -27.71
CA GLN A 123 32.32 7.78 -27.10
C GLN A 123 33.25 8.11 -25.94
N THR A 124 33.17 7.29 -24.90
CA THR A 124 34.17 7.13 -23.85
C THR A 124 35.40 6.43 -24.42
N LEU A 125 36.57 7.08 -24.34
CA LEU A 125 37.87 6.39 -24.34
C LEU A 125 38.98 7.38 -23.95
N GLN A 126 39.50 7.21 -22.73
CA GLN A 126 40.93 7.20 -22.43
C GLN A 126 41.16 6.49 -21.10
#